data_AF-A0AAW2LVA0-F1
#
_entry.id   AF-A0AAW2LVA0-F1
#
_cell.length_a   1.000
_cell.length_b   1.000
_cell.length_c   1.000
_cell.angle_alpha   90.00
_cell.angle_beta   90.00
_cell.angle_gamma   90.00
#
_symmetry.space_group_name_H-M   'P 1'
#
loop_
_entity.id
_entity.type
_entity.pdbx_description
1 polymer ?
#
loop_
_entity_poly.entity_id
_entity_poly.type
_entity_poly.pdbx_seq_one_letter_code
_entity_poly.pdbx_strand_id
1 'polypeptide(L)'
;MGMKSLIILSIFLFSICSNLYLCSSKSEEDEDISFLEQQEQNEAASWDDGHPRDYENYDDLEDDEWSASADEDGGYSAQEVDETHVVVLKGSNFSDFIAKNRFVMVEFYAPWCGHCQALAPEYAAAAEELKDEAVVLAKVDATEEAELSQKFDVQGFPTIYFFVDGVHKPYPGQRTKDAIVAWLKKKIGPESEELAGASKLEDDVSFYQTTNPDVAKLFQIDPNAKRPILVMLKREPEKLNQFGGQLTKSAIAEFVFENKLPLVTNFTRESAPLVFENPIKKQLISVYVELDNEDVEKQVSEYFGVSEEAATSFGEKFLGDNLKPFYKSDPIPKKWLATTLMRLYLDESKDVLLEIHAPWCGHCQALEPIYNKLGKHLRGIESLVIAKMDGTTNEHPRAKPDGFPTILFFPAGNKSFDPITFEGDRTVVAFYKFLKKHASIPFKLQKPASPEKSTATDTTVSHESSSSSDVKDEL
;
A
#
# COMPACT_ATOMS: atom_id res chain seq x y z
N MET A 1 11.81 28.48 50.85
CA MET A 1 11.01 29.48 50.10
C MET A 1 10.71 28.85 48.75
N GLY A 2 9.62 28.12 48.59
CA GLY A 2 8.29 28.64 48.22
C GLY A 2 8.22 28.63 46.68
N MET A 3 7.28 28.00 45.98
CA MET A 3 5.99 27.41 46.33
C MET A 3 5.54 26.54 45.14
N LYS A 4 5.00 25.36 45.42
CA LYS A 4 4.45 24.40 44.45
C LYS A 4 3.09 24.91 43.94
N SER A 5 2.77 24.70 42.66
CA SER A 5 1.38 24.73 42.18
C SER A 5 1.11 23.44 41.40
N LEU A 6 0.26 22.62 42.00
CA LEU A 6 -0.14 21.27 41.63
C LEU A 6 -1.64 21.36 41.33
N ILE A 7 -2.04 21.18 40.07
CA ILE A 7 -3.46 21.16 39.69
C ILE A 7 -3.94 19.71 39.84
N ILE A 8 -4.64 19.45 40.95
CA ILE A 8 -5.38 18.23 41.22
C ILE A 8 -6.81 18.45 40.69
N LEU A 9 -7.17 17.78 39.60
CA LEU A 9 -8.56 17.68 39.17
C LEU A 9 -9.21 16.48 39.87
N SER A 10 -10.16 16.83 40.74
CA SER A 10 -10.87 15.96 41.68
C SER A 10 -11.73 14.90 40.98
N ILE A 11 -11.35 13.63 41.14
CA ILE A 11 -12.22 12.46 40.97
C ILE A 11 -12.91 12.23 42.33
N PHE A 12 -14.22 12.44 42.40
CA PHE A 12 -15.04 12.00 43.53
C PHE A 12 -15.87 10.78 43.11
N LEU A 13 -15.51 9.64 43.70
CA LEU A 13 -16.33 8.44 43.83
C LEU A 13 -16.75 8.35 45.31
N PHE A 14 -18.05 8.39 45.59
CA PHE A 14 -18.71 7.73 46.73
C PHE A 14 -20.16 7.49 46.29
N SER A 15 -20.56 6.26 46.02
CA SER A 15 -21.03 5.24 46.97
C SER A 15 -22.55 5.27 47.16
N ILE A 16 -23.19 4.27 46.53
CA ILE A 16 -24.28 3.43 47.02
C ILE A 16 -25.31 4.13 47.94
N CYS A 17 -26.48 4.39 47.37
CA CYS A 17 -27.75 4.26 48.09
C CYS A 17 -28.76 3.59 47.15
N SER A 18 -29.06 2.34 47.48
CA SER A 18 -30.29 1.66 47.08
C SER A 18 -31.49 2.53 47.47
N ASN A 19 -32.36 2.84 46.53
CA ASN A 19 -33.79 2.75 46.82
C ASN A 19 -34.61 2.66 45.55
N LEU A 20 -35.56 1.73 45.62
CA LEU A 20 -36.61 1.49 44.67
C LEU A 20 -37.27 2.81 44.26
N TYR A 21 -37.34 3.05 42.95
CA TYR A 21 -38.48 3.75 42.40
C TYR A 21 -39.06 2.93 41.25
N LEU A 22 -40.36 2.76 41.37
CA LEU A 22 -41.26 1.96 40.57
C LEU A 22 -40.93 2.05 39.08
N CYS A 23 -40.87 0.87 38.46
CA CYS A 23 -41.19 0.67 37.06
C CYS A 23 -42.60 1.24 36.83
N SER A 24 -42.67 2.50 36.39
CA SER A 24 -43.88 3.03 35.75
C SER A 24 -43.73 2.69 34.28
N SER A 25 -44.21 1.50 33.92
CA SER A 25 -44.53 1.15 32.55
C SER A 25 -45.60 2.12 32.06
N LYS A 26 -45.18 3.27 31.54
CA LYS A 26 -46.01 3.97 30.56
C LYS A 26 -45.93 3.11 29.31
N SER A 27 -46.97 2.29 29.14
CA SER A 27 -47.32 1.65 27.88
C SER A 27 -47.21 2.71 26.77
N GLU A 28 -46.16 2.60 25.97
CA GLU A 28 -46.21 3.13 24.62
C GLU A 28 -47.42 2.46 23.96
N GLU A 29 -48.40 3.26 23.56
CA GLU A 29 -49.48 2.77 22.72
C GLU A 29 -48.82 2.24 21.45
N ASP A 30 -48.68 0.91 21.34
CA ASP A 30 -48.15 0.24 20.17
C ASP A 30 -48.97 0.72 18.95
N GLU A 31 -48.38 1.61 18.15
CA GLU A 31 -48.97 2.02 16.87
C GLU A 31 -49.24 0.73 16.07
N ASP A 32 -50.50 0.50 15.72
CA ASP A 32 -50.95 -0.68 14.98
C ASP A 32 -50.33 -0.70 13.57
N ILE A 33 -49.13 -1.29 13.47
CA ILE A 33 -48.38 -1.51 12.23
C ILE A 33 -48.72 -2.85 11.57
N SER A 34 -49.73 -3.58 12.06
CA SER A 34 -50.12 -4.88 11.51
C SER A 34 -50.50 -4.83 10.03
N PHE A 35 -50.94 -3.66 9.54
CA PHE A 35 -51.22 -3.45 8.14
C PHE A 35 -49.97 -3.47 7.24
N LEU A 36 -48.78 -3.18 7.78
CA LEU A 36 -47.52 -3.34 7.05
C LEU A 36 -47.18 -4.83 6.89
N GLU A 37 -47.52 -5.67 7.87
CA GLU A 37 -47.25 -7.12 7.87
C GLU A 37 -48.25 -7.91 6.99
N GLN A 38 -49.56 -7.57 7.05
CA GLN A 38 -50.61 -8.25 6.28
C GLN A 38 -50.43 -8.12 4.76
N GLN A 39 -49.73 -7.08 4.31
CA GLN A 39 -49.49 -6.81 2.90
C GLN A 39 -48.16 -7.40 2.39
N GLU A 40 -47.28 -7.90 3.26
CA GLU A 40 -46.07 -8.64 2.88
C GLU A 40 -46.38 -10.14 2.67
N GLN A 41 -47.28 -10.72 3.46
CA GLN A 41 -47.66 -12.15 3.36
C GLN A 41 -48.51 -12.47 2.12
N ASN A 42 -49.28 -11.50 1.60
CA ASN A 42 -50.12 -11.70 0.42
C ASN A 42 -49.34 -11.65 -0.92
N GLU A 43 -48.09 -11.21 -0.91
CA GLU A 43 -47.26 -11.05 -2.13
C GLU A 43 -46.10 -12.07 -2.20
N ALA A 44 -45.86 -12.85 -1.13
CA ALA A 44 -44.81 -13.87 -1.05
C ALA A 44 -45.15 -15.22 -1.73
N ALA A 45 -46.34 -15.38 -2.31
CA ALA A 45 -46.78 -16.60 -2.97
C ALA A 45 -46.50 -16.61 -4.48
N SER A 46 -45.24 -16.41 -4.91
CA SER A 46 -44.87 -16.63 -6.33
C SER A 46 -43.35 -16.65 -6.56
N TRP A 47 -42.59 -17.49 -5.85
CA TRP A 47 -41.22 -17.82 -6.29
C TRP A 47 -40.98 -19.32 -6.08
N ASP A 48 -40.98 -20.03 -7.21
CA ASP A 48 -40.60 -21.43 -7.39
C ASP A 48 -39.07 -21.52 -7.36
N ASP A 49 -38.53 -22.26 -6.40
CA ASP A 49 -37.10 -22.37 -6.13
C ASP A 49 -36.48 -23.40 -7.10
N GLY A 50 -36.03 -22.92 -8.25
CA GLY A 50 -35.32 -23.72 -9.24
C GLY A 50 -33.88 -23.98 -8.81
N HIS A 51 -33.63 -25.13 -8.19
CA HIS A 51 -32.28 -25.68 -7.97
C HIS A 51 -31.48 -25.79 -9.28
N PRO A 52 -30.23 -25.30 -9.34
CA PRO A 52 -29.26 -25.77 -10.31
C PRO A 52 -28.52 -27.01 -9.80
N ARG A 53 -28.34 -27.93 -10.73
CA ARG A 53 -27.72 -29.25 -10.61
C ARG A 53 -26.29 -29.24 -10.08
N ASP A 54 -26.03 -30.30 -9.34
CA ASP A 54 -24.76 -30.95 -9.03
C ASP A 54 -23.71 -30.87 -10.15
N TYR A 55 -22.49 -30.52 -9.77
CA TYR A 55 -21.27 -30.94 -10.44
C TYR A 55 -20.27 -31.36 -9.36
N GLU A 56 -20.16 -32.68 -9.16
CA GLU A 56 -19.02 -33.28 -8.50
C GLU A 56 -17.87 -33.47 -9.50
N ASN A 57 -16.67 -33.45 -8.91
CA ASN A 57 -15.49 -34.24 -9.27
C ASN A 57 -14.47 -33.66 -10.26
N TYR A 58 -13.33 -33.24 -9.70
CA TYR A 58 -12.00 -33.63 -10.18
C TYR A 58 -11.10 -33.89 -8.96
N ASP A 59 -10.93 -35.17 -8.66
CA ASP A 59 -9.77 -35.75 -7.97
C ASP A 59 -8.49 -35.61 -8.82
N ASP A 60 -7.37 -35.86 -8.13
CA ASP A 60 -6.01 -36.14 -8.60
C ASP A 60 -5.13 -34.94 -8.99
N LEU A 61 -4.21 -34.58 -8.09
CA LEU A 61 -2.77 -34.85 -8.22
C LEU A 61 -2.08 -34.62 -6.87
N GLU A 62 -1.78 -35.73 -6.20
CA GLU A 62 -0.87 -35.83 -5.04
C GLU A 62 0.61 -35.74 -5.49
N ASP A 63 1.40 -35.25 -4.53
CA ASP A 63 2.80 -35.55 -4.23
C ASP A 63 3.94 -35.12 -5.17
N ASP A 64 4.76 -34.20 -4.65
CA ASP A 64 6.21 -34.44 -4.54
C ASP A 64 6.79 -33.58 -3.39
N GLU A 65 6.74 -34.18 -2.20
CA GLU A 65 7.41 -33.75 -0.97
C GLU A 65 8.91 -34.04 -1.09
N TRP A 66 9.74 -33.00 -1.28
CA TRP A 66 11.20 -33.16 -1.22
C TRP A 66 11.66 -33.10 0.24
N SER A 67 11.87 -34.28 0.81
CA SER A 67 12.48 -34.50 2.12
C SER A 67 13.92 -33.95 2.19
N ALA A 68 14.15 -33.08 3.18
CA ALA A 68 15.46 -32.66 3.62
C ALA A 68 16.25 -33.84 4.20
N SER A 69 17.38 -34.19 3.59
CA SER A 69 18.41 -35.04 4.20
C SER A 69 19.43 -34.13 4.90
N ALA A 70 19.30 -34.07 6.22
CA ALA A 70 20.36 -33.65 7.12
C ALA A 70 21.38 -34.77 7.20
N ASP A 71 22.58 -34.53 6.67
CA ASP A 71 23.76 -35.35 6.95
C ASP A 71 24.70 -34.60 7.89
N GLU A 72 25.28 -35.42 8.76
CA GLU A 72 25.88 -35.14 10.05
C GLU A 72 27.27 -34.50 10.01
N ASP A 73 27.57 -33.81 11.13
CA ASP A 73 28.85 -33.60 11.79
C ASP A 73 30.15 -34.03 11.06
N GLY A 74 30.86 -33.03 10.52
CA GLY A 74 32.26 -33.12 10.12
C GLY A 74 33.12 -32.12 10.91
N GLY A 75 33.93 -32.65 11.84
CA GLY A 75 34.63 -31.92 12.89
C GLY A 75 35.56 -30.77 12.48
N TYR A 76 35.72 -29.86 13.44
CA TYR A 76 36.64 -28.73 13.45
C TYR A 76 38.09 -29.16 13.19
N SER A 77 38.61 -28.94 11.98
CA SER A 77 40.05 -28.84 11.77
C SER A 77 40.49 -27.45 12.24
N ALA A 78 41.21 -27.38 13.36
CA ALA A 78 41.91 -26.17 13.76
C ALA A 78 42.79 -25.70 12.60
N GLN A 79 42.61 -24.45 12.18
CA GLN A 79 43.37 -23.84 11.09
C GLN A 79 44.85 -23.77 11.50
N GLU A 80 45.75 -24.30 10.68
CA GLU A 80 47.19 -24.13 10.86
C GLU A 80 47.56 -22.69 10.50
N VAL A 81 47.65 -21.85 11.53
CA VAL A 81 48.27 -20.53 11.47
C VAL A 81 49.77 -20.76 11.57
N ASP A 82 50.55 -20.30 10.58
CA ASP A 82 52.01 -20.26 10.70
C ASP A 82 52.40 -19.32 11.86
N GLU A 83 53.60 -19.44 12.42
CA GLU A 83 54.14 -18.72 13.59
C GLU A 83 54.19 -17.17 13.42
N THR A 84 53.59 -16.63 12.36
CA THR A 84 53.65 -15.24 11.89
C THR A 84 52.30 -14.62 11.53
N HIS A 85 51.18 -15.17 12.03
CA HIS A 85 49.80 -14.67 11.76
C HIS A 85 49.37 -14.72 10.28
N VAL A 86 50.12 -15.42 9.42
CA VAL A 86 49.75 -15.70 8.04
C VAL A 86 49.08 -17.07 7.97
N VAL A 87 47.84 -17.11 7.48
CA VAL A 87 47.07 -18.36 7.37
C VAL A 87 47.54 -19.18 6.17
N VAL A 88 47.77 -20.48 6.37
CA VAL A 88 48.07 -21.39 5.26
C VAL A 88 46.78 -21.88 4.63
N LEU A 89 46.60 -21.57 3.34
CA LEU A 89 45.46 -22.03 2.56
C LEU A 89 45.87 -23.15 1.61
N LYS A 90 45.03 -24.18 1.58
CA LYS A 90 45.11 -25.38 0.74
C LYS A 90 43.81 -25.53 -0.02
N GLY A 91 43.77 -26.34 -1.08
CA GLY A 91 42.56 -26.61 -1.86
C GLY A 91 41.35 -26.99 -0.99
N SER A 92 41.59 -27.73 0.10
CA SER A 92 40.56 -28.21 1.03
C SER A 92 39.92 -27.14 1.92
N ASN A 93 40.61 -26.04 2.23
CA ASN A 93 40.09 -25.00 3.13
C ASN A 93 39.89 -23.64 2.45
N PHE A 94 40.37 -23.47 1.22
CA PHE A 94 40.39 -22.19 0.53
C PHE A 94 38.99 -21.59 0.34
N SER A 95 38.06 -22.34 -0.25
CA SER A 95 36.70 -21.85 -0.56
C SER A 95 35.96 -21.39 0.69
N ASP A 96 35.94 -22.23 1.73
CA ASP A 96 35.27 -21.93 3.00
C ASP A 96 35.92 -20.74 3.71
N PHE A 97 37.25 -20.64 3.66
CA PHE A 97 37.98 -19.56 4.28
C PHE A 97 37.67 -18.21 3.62
N ILE A 98 37.69 -18.17 2.29
CA ILE A 98 37.34 -16.97 1.52
C ILE A 98 35.86 -16.59 1.70
N ALA A 99 34.96 -17.56 1.84
CA ALA A 99 33.55 -17.28 2.09
C ALA A 99 33.29 -16.72 3.50
N LYS A 100 34.04 -17.19 4.51
CA LYS A 100 33.90 -16.75 5.92
C LYS A 100 34.54 -15.40 6.20
N ASN A 101 35.54 -15.00 5.42
CA ASN A 101 36.32 -13.78 5.66
C ASN A 101 36.08 -12.77 4.54
N ARG A 102 35.52 -11.61 4.89
CA ARG A 102 35.19 -10.56 3.92
C ARG A 102 36.44 -10.01 3.20
N PHE A 103 37.51 -9.74 3.93
CA PHE A 103 38.75 -9.21 3.38
C PHE A 103 39.89 -10.21 3.57
N VAL A 104 40.38 -10.78 2.47
CA VAL A 104 41.52 -11.71 2.50
C VAL A 104 42.56 -11.30 1.48
N MET A 105 43.80 -11.12 1.89
CA MET A 105 44.92 -10.99 0.96
C MET A 105 45.62 -12.34 0.88
N VAL A 106 45.80 -12.88 -0.33
CA VAL A 106 46.41 -14.20 -0.56
C VAL A 106 47.66 -14.04 -1.41
N GLU A 107 48.80 -14.48 -0.88
CA GLU A 107 50.05 -14.67 -1.63
C GLU A 107 50.12 -16.09 -2.21
N PHE A 108 50.23 -16.19 -3.53
CA PHE A 108 50.62 -17.42 -4.23
C PHE A 108 52.14 -17.41 -4.41
N TYR A 109 52.82 -18.37 -3.79
CA TYR A 109 54.27 -18.43 -3.73
C TYR A 109 54.83 -19.80 -4.13
N ALA A 110 56.15 -19.86 -4.35
CA ALA A 110 56.89 -21.10 -4.50
C ALA A 110 58.10 -21.10 -3.54
N PRO A 111 58.40 -22.20 -2.83
CA PRO A 111 59.46 -22.23 -1.81
C PRO A 111 60.86 -21.86 -2.32
N TRP A 112 61.13 -22.15 -3.59
CA TRP A 112 62.42 -21.90 -4.26
C TRP A 112 62.50 -20.51 -4.92
N CYS A 113 61.45 -19.69 -4.86
CA CYS A 113 61.45 -18.37 -5.47
C CYS A 113 62.09 -17.32 -4.56
N GLY A 114 63.21 -16.74 -4.98
CA GLY A 114 63.92 -15.71 -4.20
C GLY A 114 63.08 -14.46 -3.91
N HIS A 115 62.17 -14.06 -4.82
CA HIS A 115 61.27 -12.92 -4.58
C HIS A 115 60.20 -13.23 -3.52
N CYS A 116 59.72 -14.47 -3.44
CA CYS A 116 58.81 -14.92 -2.38
C CYS A 116 59.53 -14.95 -1.03
N GLN A 117 60.75 -15.48 -1.00
CA GLN A 117 61.56 -15.52 0.23
C GLN A 117 61.85 -14.11 0.77
N ALA A 118 62.06 -13.14 -0.13
CA ALA A 118 62.25 -11.73 0.26
C ALA A 118 60.96 -11.06 0.75
N LEU A 119 59.79 -11.44 0.22
CA LEU A 119 58.48 -10.91 0.64
C LEU A 119 58.00 -11.52 1.95
N ALA A 120 58.25 -12.81 2.20
CA ALA A 120 57.78 -13.53 3.38
C ALA A 120 57.94 -12.76 4.71
N PRO A 121 59.11 -12.17 5.07
CA PRO A 121 59.23 -11.41 6.32
C PRO A 121 58.40 -10.11 6.32
N GLU A 122 58.30 -9.41 5.20
CA GLU A 122 57.49 -8.18 5.06
C GLU A 122 55.99 -8.49 5.14
N TYR A 123 55.57 -9.62 4.56
CA TYR A 123 54.18 -10.09 4.54
C TYR A 123 53.73 -10.56 5.93
N ALA A 124 54.57 -11.33 6.63
CA ALA A 124 54.40 -11.70 8.02
C ALA A 124 54.28 -10.48 8.94
N ALA A 125 55.18 -9.51 8.80
CA ALA A 125 55.13 -8.28 9.60
C ALA A 125 53.87 -7.45 9.32
N ALA A 126 53.36 -7.47 8.08
CA ALA A 126 52.10 -6.81 7.74
C ALA A 126 50.90 -7.55 8.36
N ALA A 127 50.93 -8.89 8.38
CA ALA A 127 49.89 -9.71 9.00
C ALA A 127 49.82 -9.46 10.51
N GLU A 128 50.97 -9.39 11.18
CA GLU A 128 51.07 -9.04 12.60
C GLU A 128 50.49 -7.66 12.91
N GLU A 129 50.79 -6.65 12.09
CA GLU A 129 50.28 -5.29 12.29
C GLU A 129 48.77 -5.17 12.04
N LEU A 130 48.21 -6.03 11.18
CA LEU A 130 46.81 -6.02 10.78
C LEU A 130 45.94 -7.06 11.51
N LYS A 131 46.48 -7.78 12.50
CA LYS A 131 45.78 -8.87 13.20
C LYS A 131 44.48 -8.44 13.90
N ASP A 132 44.38 -7.17 14.28
CA ASP A 132 43.21 -6.58 14.94
C ASP A 132 42.28 -5.84 13.95
N GLU A 133 42.64 -5.79 12.66
CA GLU A 133 41.84 -5.20 11.60
C GLU A 133 40.96 -6.28 10.93
N ALA A 134 39.94 -5.87 10.17
CA ALA A 134 39.00 -6.80 9.53
C ALA A 134 39.58 -7.60 8.34
N VAL A 135 40.91 -7.68 8.18
CA VAL A 135 41.59 -8.34 7.06
C VAL A 135 42.47 -9.49 7.53
N VAL A 136 42.47 -10.59 6.78
CA VAL A 136 43.37 -11.72 7.00
C VAL A 136 44.37 -11.85 5.86
N LEU A 137 45.65 -12.03 6.21
CA LEU A 137 46.71 -12.34 5.27
C LEU A 137 46.92 -13.85 5.23
N ALA A 138 47.03 -14.39 4.03
CA ALA A 138 47.10 -15.82 3.78
C ALA A 138 48.11 -16.13 2.68
N LYS A 139 48.59 -17.38 2.66
CA LYS A 139 49.52 -17.86 1.65
C LYS A 139 49.09 -19.23 1.11
N VAL A 140 49.35 -19.44 -0.17
CA VAL A 140 49.12 -20.70 -0.90
C VAL A 140 50.45 -21.10 -1.55
N ASP A 141 50.93 -22.30 -1.24
CA ASP A 141 52.05 -22.88 -1.97
C ASP A 141 51.54 -23.38 -3.32
N ALA A 142 51.84 -22.61 -4.37
CA ALA A 142 51.40 -22.90 -5.73
C ALA A 142 52.07 -24.14 -6.33
N THR A 143 53.15 -24.65 -5.71
CA THR A 143 53.84 -25.86 -6.15
C THR A 143 53.15 -27.14 -5.65
N GLU A 144 52.44 -27.06 -4.53
CA GLU A 144 51.61 -28.13 -3.99
C GLU A 144 50.16 -28.01 -4.45
N GLU A 145 49.64 -26.78 -4.57
CA GLU A 145 48.25 -26.46 -4.89
C GLU A 145 48.08 -26.00 -6.36
N ALA A 146 48.43 -26.88 -7.30
CA ALA A 146 48.43 -26.58 -8.73
C ALA A 146 47.03 -26.20 -9.28
N GLU A 147 45.97 -26.84 -8.77
CA GLU A 147 44.58 -26.57 -9.18
C GLU A 147 44.13 -25.15 -8.80
N LEU A 148 44.47 -24.69 -7.59
CA LEU A 148 44.19 -23.31 -7.17
C LEU A 148 44.94 -22.31 -8.03
N SER A 149 46.21 -22.61 -8.34
CA SER A 149 47.05 -21.75 -9.19
C SER A 149 46.48 -21.60 -10.60
N GLN A 150 45.98 -22.70 -11.18
CA GLN A 150 45.30 -22.67 -12.47
C GLN A 150 43.98 -21.90 -12.41
N LYS A 151 43.17 -22.12 -11.36
CA LYS A 151 41.87 -21.47 -11.17
C LYS A 151 41.99 -19.93 -11.11
N PHE A 152 43.05 -19.43 -10.50
CA PHE A 152 43.30 -17.99 -10.37
C PHE A 152 44.29 -17.43 -11.40
N ASP A 153 44.61 -18.20 -12.44
CA ASP A 153 45.51 -17.81 -13.53
C ASP A 153 46.87 -17.26 -13.05
N VAL A 154 47.49 -17.96 -12.10
CA VAL A 154 48.79 -17.57 -11.55
C VAL A 154 49.90 -17.88 -12.54
N GLN A 155 50.39 -16.84 -13.23
CA GLN A 155 51.43 -16.95 -14.27
C GLN A 155 52.87 -16.83 -13.74
N GLY A 156 53.05 -16.47 -12.47
CA GLY A 156 54.38 -16.28 -11.88
C GLY A 156 54.35 -15.97 -10.38
N PHE A 157 55.52 -15.90 -9.76
CA PHE A 157 55.64 -15.79 -8.30
C PHE A 157 56.49 -14.59 -7.84
N PRO A 158 56.14 -13.96 -6.70
CA PRO A 158 54.85 -14.07 -6.02
C PRO A 158 53.74 -13.38 -6.82
N THR A 159 52.54 -13.95 -6.81
CA THR A 159 51.31 -13.30 -7.26
C THR A 159 50.42 -13.07 -6.04
N ILE A 160 49.94 -11.84 -5.86
CA ILE A 160 49.16 -11.48 -4.68
C ILE A 160 47.79 -11.00 -5.12
N TYR A 161 46.75 -11.62 -4.56
CA TYR A 161 45.36 -11.24 -4.78
C TYR A 161 44.73 -10.71 -3.49
N PHE A 162 43.86 -9.72 -3.62
CA PHE A 162 43.01 -9.24 -2.54
C PHE A 162 41.56 -9.59 -2.86
N PHE A 163 40.95 -10.36 -1.98
CA PHE A 163 39.57 -10.80 -2.01
C PHE A 163 38.70 -9.87 -1.18
N VAL A 164 37.60 -9.41 -1.77
CA VAL A 164 36.52 -8.69 -1.08
C VAL A 164 35.24 -9.45 -1.36
N ASP A 165 34.63 -10.02 -0.31
CA ASP A 165 33.39 -10.80 -0.41
C ASP A 165 33.50 -11.90 -1.51
N GLY A 166 34.63 -12.61 -1.52
CA GLY A 166 34.94 -13.68 -2.47
C GLY A 166 35.44 -13.25 -3.85
N VAL A 167 35.36 -11.96 -4.20
CA VAL A 167 35.82 -11.44 -5.50
C VAL A 167 37.27 -10.97 -5.40
N HIS A 168 38.17 -11.53 -6.22
CA HIS A 168 39.61 -11.24 -6.19
C HIS A 168 40.03 -10.12 -7.14
N LYS A 169 41.04 -9.35 -6.74
CA LYS A 169 41.75 -8.37 -7.59
C LYS A 169 43.26 -8.45 -7.34
N PRO A 170 44.11 -8.33 -8.38
CA PRO A 170 45.56 -8.34 -8.19
C PRO A 170 46.01 -7.14 -7.37
N TYR A 171 47.01 -7.34 -6.50
CA TYR A 171 47.67 -6.26 -5.76
C TYR A 171 48.81 -5.66 -6.60
N PRO A 172 48.71 -4.39 -7.03
CA PRO A 172 49.71 -3.76 -7.89
C PRO A 172 50.80 -3.01 -7.11
N GLY A 173 50.75 -3.03 -5.78
CA GLY A 173 51.59 -2.19 -4.93
C GLY A 173 52.99 -2.75 -4.69
N GLN A 174 53.79 -1.99 -3.93
CA GLN A 174 55.12 -2.44 -3.51
C GLN A 174 55.03 -3.55 -2.47
N ARG A 175 55.97 -4.49 -2.52
CA ARG A 175 56.00 -5.68 -1.66
C ARG A 175 56.75 -5.41 -0.34
N THR A 176 56.41 -4.31 0.32
CA THR A 176 56.95 -3.93 1.63
C THR A 176 55.81 -3.86 2.64
N LYS A 177 56.12 -4.09 3.92
CA LYS A 177 55.14 -4.07 5.03
C LYS A 177 54.29 -2.80 5.00
N ASP A 178 54.94 -1.64 4.99
CA ASP A 178 54.27 -0.35 5.06
C ASP A 178 53.35 -0.09 3.85
N ALA A 179 53.75 -0.51 2.64
CA ALA A 179 52.95 -0.35 1.43
C ALA A 179 51.73 -1.28 1.42
N ILE A 180 51.86 -2.50 1.93
CA ILE A 180 50.76 -3.45 2.08
C ILE A 180 49.77 -2.94 3.12
N VAL A 181 50.25 -2.57 4.31
CA VAL A 181 49.42 -2.04 5.40
C VAL A 181 48.67 -0.78 4.98
N ALA A 182 49.37 0.20 4.39
CA ALA A 182 48.74 1.45 3.96
C ALA A 182 47.67 1.21 2.88
N TRP A 183 47.93 0.27 1.97
CA TRP A 183 46.97 -0.10 0.94
C TRP A 183 45.73 -0.79 1.52
N LEU A 184 45.92 -1.73 2.44
CA LEU A 184 44.81 -2.46 3.09
C LEU A 184 43.97 -1.54 3.97
N LYS A 185 44.58 -0.72 4.84
CA LYS A 185 43.86 0.26 5.68
C LYS A 185 42.99 1.21 4.86
N LYS A 186 43.45 1.60 3.66
CA LYS A 186 42.66 2.42 2.73
C LYS A 186 41.45 1.68 2.13
N LYS A 187 41.49 0.34 2.07
CA LYS A 187 40.43 -0.50 1.49
C LYS A 187 39.40 -0.95 2.53
N ILE A 188 39.85 -1.26 3.75
CA ILE A 188 39.06 -1.91 4.81
C ILE A 188 38.59 -0.95 5.91
N GLY A 189 38.83 0.36 5.77
CA GLY A 189 38.51 1.33 6.81
C GLY A 189 37.02 1.39 7.19
N PRO A 190 36.67 2.12 8.28
CA PRO A 190 35.32 2.13 8.86
C PRO A 190 34.22 2.46 7.84
N GLU A 191 34.51 3.34 6.88
CA GLU A 191 33.61 3.73 5.81
C GLU A 191 33.20 2.54 4.91
N SER A 192 34.08 1.55 4.73
CA SER A 192 33.80 0.31 3.99
C SER A 192 32.92 -0.67 4.79
N GLU A 193 33.03 -0.66 6.12
CA GLU A 193 32.14 -1.41 7.01
C GLU A 193 30.74 -0.81 7.03
N GLU A 194 30.64 0.51 7.14
CA GLU A 194 29.36 1.23 7.11
C GLU A 194 28.63 1.01 5.77
N LEU A 195 29.36 1.04 4.64
CA LEU A 195 28.80 0.75 3.32
C LEU A 195 28.24 -0.68 3.19
N ALA A 196 28.98 -1.68 3.67
CA ALA A 196 28.49 -3.07 3.67
C ALA A 196 27.40 -3.33 4.71
N GLY A 197 27.41 -2.56 5.80
CA GLY A 197 26.33 -2.54 6.76
C GLY A 197 25.02 -2.08 6.10
N ALA A 198 25.10 -1.05 5.26
CA ALA A 198 23.95 -0.52 4.53
C ALA A 198 23.49 -1.46 3.40
N SER A 199 24.41 -2.13 2.70
CA SER A 199 24.05 -3.09 1.64
C SER A 199 23.28 -4.31 2.13
N LYS A 200 23.35 -4.60 3.44
CA LYS A 200 22.53 -5.66 4.08
C LYS A 200 21.10 -5.20 4.41
N LEU A 201 20.85 -3.89 4.42
CA LEU A 201 19.51 -3.33 4.66
C LEU A 201 18.75 -3.10 3.35
N GLU A 202 19.48 -2.82 2.27
CA GLU A 202 18.93 -2.54 0.92
C GLU A 202 19.43 -3.62 -0.05
N ASP A 203 18.79 -4.79 -0.04
CA ASP A 203 19.17 -5.97 -0.82
C ASP A 203 18.75 -5.89 -2.31
N ASP A 204 17.83 -4.99 -2.62
CA ASP A 204 17.36 -4.65 -3.97
C ASP A 204 18.32 -3.73 -4.73
N VAL A 205 19.36 -3.20 -4.07
CA VAL A 205 20.34 -2.29 -4.66
C VAL A 205 21.75 -2.90 -4.61
N SER A 206 22.47 -2.83 -5.73
CA SER A 206 23.86 -3.28 -5.79
C SER A 206 24.83 -2.20 -5.28
N PHE A 207 25.64 -2.54 -4.28
CA PHE A 207 26.67 -1.66 -3.71
C PHE A 207 28.05 -1.98 -4.29
N TYR A 208 28.80 -0.95 -4.66
CA TYR A 208 30.16 -1.09 -5.20
C TYR A 208 31.11 -0.09 -4.55
N GLN A 209 32.36 -0.52 -4.31
CA GLN A 209 33.43 0.35 -3.81
C GLN A 209 34.63 0.32 -4.75
N THR A 210 35.22 1.49 -5.01
CA THR A 210 36.44 1.63 -5.80
C THR A 210 37.34 2.72 -5.24
N THR A 211 38.66 2.51 -5.38
CA THR A 211 39.67 3.55 -5.11
C THR A 211 40.38 3.98 -6.38
N ASN A 212 39.97 3.48 -7.54
CA ASN A 212 40.59 3.83 -8.82
C ASN A 212 40.13 5.24 -9.22
N PRO A 213 41.05 6.21 -9.38
CA PRO A 213 40.70 7.57 -9.76
C PRO A 213 40.06 7.66 -11.16
N ASP A 214 40.35 6.75 -12.08
CA ASP A 214 39.77 6.76 -13.42
C ASP A 214 38.31 6.35 -13.43
N VAL A 215 37.89 5.50 -12.48
CA VAL A 215 36.47 5.18 -12.29
C VAL A 215 35.71 6.40 -11.78
N ALA A 216 36.31 7.21 -10.90
CA ALA A 216 35.68 8.46 -10.43
C ALA A 216 35.47 9.45 -11.60
N LYS A 217 36.44 9.56 -12.52
CA LYS A 217 36.31 10.41 -13.72
C LYS A 217 35.17 9.96 -14.64
N LEU A 218 34.94 8.65 -14.79
CA LEU A 218 33.85 8.12 -15.61
C LEU A 218 32.48 8.63 -15.13
N PHE A 219 32.33 8.80 -13.82
CA PHE A 219 31.13 9.34 -13.17
C PHE A 219 31.20 10.85 -12.94
N GLN A 220 32.11 11.57 -13.62
CA GLN A 220 32.26 13.02 -13.51
C GLN A 220 32.52 13.51 -12.06
N ILE A 221 33.05 12.63 -11.20
CA ILE A 221 33.47 12.97 -9.84
C ILE A 221 34.88 13.56 -9.94
N ASP A 222 35.10 14.74 -9.34
CA ASP A 222 36.42 15.37 -9.30
C ASP A 222 37.42 14.40 -8.64
N PRO A 223 38.50 13.98 -9.34
CA PRO A 223 39.49 13.06 -8.79
C PRO A 223 40.18 13.60 -7.53
N ASN A 224 40.20 14.93 -7.37
CA ASN A 224 40.79 15.64 -6.24
C ASN A 224 39.80 15.97 -5.11
N ALA A 225 38.52 15.66 -5.28
CA ALA A 225 37.52 15.88 -4.23
C ALA A 225 37.87 15.07 -2.97
N LYS A 226 37.47 15.61 -1.83
CA LYS A 226 37.70 14.98 -0.53
C LYS A 226 36.99 13.63 -0.50
N ARG A 227 37.77 12.56 -0.31
CA ARG A 227 37.27 11.18 -0.19
C ARG A 227 37.00 10.83 1.27
N PRO A 228 36.13 9.86 1.55
CA PRO A 228 35.30 9.08 0.61
C PRO A 228 34.11 9.87 0.02
N ILE A 229 33.60 9.43 -1.13
CA ILE A 229 32.42 9.98 -1.80
C ILE A 229 31.48 8.81 -2.10
N LEU A 230 30.22 8.94 -1.71
CA LEU A 230 29.17 7.98 -2.02
C LEU A 230 28.23 8.60 -3.07
N VAL A 231 27.97 7.85 -4.12
CA VAL A 231 27.03 8.23 -5.17
C VAL A 231 26.08 7.08 -5.47
N MET A 232 24.83 7.40 -5.78
CA MET A 232 23.85 6.45 -6.28
C MET A 232 23.66 6.63 -7.78
N LEU A 233 23.81 5.52 -8.51
CA LEU A 233 23.56 5.43 -9.94
C LEU A 233 22.13 4.94 -10.18
N LYS A 234 21.39 5.68 -11.01
CA LYS A 234 20.04 5.30 -11.45
C LYS A 234 20.06 4.91 -12.92
N ARG A 235 19.08 4.12 -13.35
CA ARG A 235 18.96 3.64 -14.74
C ARG A 235 18.41 4.73 -15.65
N GLU A 236 17.59 5.61 -15.08
CA GLU A 236 16.98 6.75 -15.72
C GLU A 236 18.04 7.83 -16.03
N PRO A 237 17.83 8.71 -17.03
CA PRO A 237 18.73 9.81 -17.36
C PRO A 237 18.88 10.89 -16.25
N GLU A 238 18.34 10.62 -15.05
CA GLU A 238 18.48 11.48 -13.90
C GLU A 238 19.82 11.24 -13.18
N LYS A 239 20.65 12.29 -13.24
CA LYS A 239 21.74 12.69 -12.36
C LYS A 239 22.10 11.73 -11.22
N LEU A 240 23.38 11.37 -11.17
CA LEU A 240 24.09 10.88 -9.97
C LEU A 240 23.62 11.64 -8.73
N ASN A 241 23.02 10.93 -7.77
CA ASN A 241 22.73 11.50 -6.46
C ASN A 241 23.98 11.37 -5.60
N GLN A 242 24.51 12.50 -5.14
CA GLN A 242 25.68 12.51 -4.26
C GLN A 242 25.22 12.57 -2.82
N PHE A 243 25.77 11.70 -1.98
CA PHE A 243 25.51 11.71 -0.56
C PHE A 243 26.37 12.78 0.13
N GLY A 244 25.72 13.73 0.81
CA GLY A 244 26.39 14.83 1.52
C GLY A 244 26.53 14.63 3.04
N GLY A 245 26.05 13.51 3.58
CA GLY A 245 26.01 13.23 5.01
C GLY A 245 27.27 12.54 5.56
N GLN A 246 27.23 12.21 6.85
CA GLN A 246 28.22 11.33 7.45
C GLN A 246 27.98 9.88 6.99
N LEU A 247 29.03 9.18 6.56
CA LEU A 247 28.93 7.80 6.10
C LEU A 247 28.75 6.84 7.27
N THR A 248 27.52 6.75 7.76
CA THR A 248 27.08 5.73 8.69
C THR A 248 26.11 4.80 7.97
N LYS A 249 26.02 3.53 8.40
CA LYS A 249 25.14 2.50 7.86
C LYS A 249 23.71 3.02 7.72
N SER A 250 23.17 3.64 8.76
CA SER A 250 21.80 4.16 8.77
C SER A 250 21.60 5.29 7.76
N ALA A 251 22.53 6.26 7.71
CA ALA A 251 22.40 7.39 6.80
C ALA A 251 22.59 6.99 5.33
N ILE A 252 23.45 6.00 5.05
CA ILE A 252 23.61 5.42 3.72
C ILE A 252 22.32 4.69 3.31
N ALA A 253 21.77 3.84 4.18
CA ALA A 253 20.54 3.10 3.88
C ALA A 253 19.35 4.04 3.66
N GLU A 254 19.19 5.07 4.50
CA GLU A 254 18.15 6.09 4.35
C GLU A 254 18.32 6.86 3.02
N PHE A 255 19.54 7.25 2.67
CA PHE A 255 19.83 7.88 1.39
C PHE A 255 19.47 6.98 0.19
N VAL A 256 19.83 5.69 0.25
CA VAL A 256 19.45 4.74 -0.80
C VAL A 256 17.93 4.60 -0.87
N PHE A 257 17.26 4.43 0.27
CA PHE A 257 15.81 4.30 0.34
C PHE A 257 15.05 5.49 -0.23
N GLU A 258 15.45 6.72 0.11
CA GLU A 258 14.84 7.94 -0.41
C GLU A 258 15.05 8.13 -1.91
N ASN A 259 16.12 7.54 -2.45
CA ASN A 259 16.53 7.76 -3.83
C ASN A 259 16.30 6.53 -4.73
N LYS A 260 16.06 5.33 -4.22
CA LYS A 260 15.96 4.12 -5.05
C LYS A 260 14.74 4.09 -5.95
N LEU A 261 13.68 4.81 -5.57
CA LEU A 261 12.45 4.87 -6.33
C LEU A 261 12.58 5.85 -7.50
N PRO A 262 12.10 5.48 -8.70
CA PRO A 262 12.12 6.38 -9.84
C PRO A 262 11.13 7.52 -9.62
N LEU A 263 11.49 8.71 -10.10
CA LEU A 263 10.65 9.91 -9.98
C LEU A 263 9.31 9.73 -10.73
N VAL A 264 9.35 8.97 -11.83
CA VAL A 264 8.19 8.62 -12.66
C VAL A 264 8.15 7.11 -12.82
N THR A 265 7.06 6.49 -12.36
CA THR A 265 6.79 5.06 -12.58
C THR A 265 5.66 4.93 -13.59
N ASN A 266 5.89 4.22 -14.69
CA ASN A 266 4.81 3.84 -15.60
C ASN A 266 3.93 2.80 -14.90
N PHE A 267 2.65 3.12 -14.71
CA PHE A 267 1.71 2.24 -14.01
C PHE A 267 1.27 1.08 -14.91
N THR A 268 1.76 -0.13 -14.62
CA THR A 268 1.43 -1.39 -15.29
C THR A 268 1.08 -2.45 -14.25
N ARG A 269 0.64 -3.63 -14.68
CA ARG A 269 0.36 -4.75 -13.77
C ARG A 269 1.62 -5.17 -13.00
N GLU A 270 2.77 -5.11 -13.65
CA GLU A 270 4.08 -5.50 -13.12
C GLU A 270 4.64 -4.43 -12.15
N SER A 271 4.40 -3.15 -12.42
CA SER A 271 4.89 -2.05 -11.56
C SER A 271 3.91 -1.63 -10.46
N ALA A 272 2.67 -2.15 -10.45
CA ALA A 272 1.67 -1.85 -9.44
C ALA A 272 2.18 -2.06 -7.99
N PRO A 273 2.89 -3.15 -7.65
CA PRO A 273 3.46 -3.31 -6.31
C PRO A 273 4.39 -2.16 -5.92
N LEU A 274 5.22 -1.66 -6.85
CA LEU A 274 6.14 -0.54 -6.60
C LEU A 274 5.42 0.78 -6.26
N VAL A 275 4.16 0.93 -6.69
CA VAL A 275 3.33 2.11 -6.40
C VAL A 275 2.58 1.93 -5.08
N PHE A 276 2.00 0.75 -4.83
CA PHE A 276 1.16 0.51 -3.65
C PHE A 276 1.95 0.18 -2.38
N GLU A 277 3.13 -0.43 -2.51
CA GLU A 277 4.06 -0.70 -1.40
C GLU A 277 5.03 0.46 -1.17
N ASN A 278 4.87 1.55 -1.94
CA ASN A 278 5.71 2.72 -1.83
C ASN A 278 5.50 3.42 -0.46
N PRO A 279 6.57 3.72 0.28
CA PRO A 279 6.48 4.47 1.54
C PRO A 279 5.94 5.90 1.37
N ILE A 280 5.99 6.46 0.16
CA ILE A 280 5.49 7.80 -0.15
C ILE A 280 3.96 7.81 -0.06
N LYS A 281 3.45 8.49 0.96
CA LYS A 281 2.00 8.57 1.27
C LYS A 281 1.18 9.40 0.28
N LYS A 282 1.82 10.33 -0.43
CA LYS A 282 1.18 11.23 -1.41
C LYS A 282 1.80 11.01 -2.78
N GLN A 283 1.12 10.24 -3.63
CA GLN A 283 1.55 9.95 -5.00
C GLN A 283 0.51 10.48 -5.99
N LEU A 284 0.96 10.91 -7.17
CA LEU A 284 0.12 11.35 -8.28
C LEU A 284 0.15 10.29 -9.38
N ILE A 285 -1.01 9.74 -9.72
CA ILE A 285 -1.15 8.83 -10.86
C ILE A 285 -1.68 9.63 -12.04
N SER A 286 -0.83 9.85 -13.03
CA SER A 286 -1.20 10.50 -14.29
C SER A 286 -1.65 9.44 -15.29
N VAL A 287 -2.91 9.50 -15.71
CA VAL A 287 -3.43 8.67 -16.80
C VAL A 287 -3.40 9.49 -18.08
N TYR A 288 -2.64 9.05 -19.08
CA TYR A 288 -2.70 9.61 -20.42
C TYR A 288 -3.60 8.74 -21.29
N VAL A 289 -4.31 9.40 -22.20
CA VAL A 289 -5.07 8.74 -23.26
C VAL A 289 -4.42 9.16 -24.56
N GLU A 290 -3.90 8.20 -25.31
CA GLU A 290 -3.50 8.44 -26.70
C GLU A 290 -4.79 8.66 -27.50
N LEU A 291 -4.94 9.88 -28.01
CA LEU A 291 -6.00 10.21 -28.94
C LEU A 291 -5.39 10.15 -30.34
N ASP A 292 -5.99 9.36 -31.23
CA ASP A 292 -5.66 9.37 -32.66
C ASP A 292 -6.00 10.75 -33.23
N ASN A 293 -4.99 11.63 -33.26
CA ASN A 293 -5.13 13.03 -33.63
C ASN A 293 -4.84 13.24 -35.13
N GLU A 294 -5.62 12.62 -36.01
CA GLU A 294 -5.52 12.93 -37.45
C GLU A 294 -6.08 14.34 -37.78
N ASP A 295 -6.93 14.91 -36.92
CA ASP A 295 -7.69 16.15 -37.21
C ASP A 295 -7.51 17.31 -36.18
N VAL A 296 -6.43 17.33 -35.39
CA VAL A 296 -6.30 18.32 -34.30
C VAL A 296 -5.20 19.35 -34.57
N GLU A 297 -5.59 20.57 -34.92
CA GLU A 297 -4.70 21.71 -35.24
C GLU A 297 -3.89 22.26 -34.03
N LYS A 298 -4.18 21.82 -32.80
CA LYS A 298 -3.57 22.32 -31.55
C LYS A 298 -3.02 21.20 -30.68
N GLN A 299 -2.05 21.52 -29.82
CA GLN A 299 -1.53 20.55 -28.85
C GLN A 299 -2.63 20.12 -27.86
N VAL A 300 -2.64 18.83 -27.48
CA VAL A 300 -3.58 18.24 -26.52
C VAL A 300 -3.60 19.02 -25.18
N SER A 301 -2.44 19.53 -24.74
CA SER A 301 -2.31 20.39 -23.56
C SER A 301 -3.21 21.64 -23.60
N GLU A 302 -3.44 22.22 -24.78
CA GLU A 302 -4.32 23.39 -24.94
C GLU A 302 -5.81 23.04 -24.82
N TYR A 303 -6.21 21.83 -25.21
CA TYR A 303 -7.59 21.36 -25.06
C TYR A 303 -7.95 21.08 -23.61
N PHE A 304 -7.02 20.51 -22.86
CA PHE A 304 -7.23 20.13 -21.47
C PHE A 304 -6.72 21.19 -20.47
N GLY A 305 -6.08 22.26 -20.94
CA GLY A 305 -5.52 23.32 -20.10
C GLY A 305 -4.40 22.85 -19.17
N VAL A 306 -3.67 21.80 -19.56
CA VAL A 306 -2.58 21.22 -18.75
C VAL A 306 -1.25 21.84 -19.17
N SER A 307 -0.78 22.82 -18.40
CA SER A 307 0.56 23.40 -18.53
C SER A 307 1.48 22.95 -17.38
N GLU A 308 2.79 23.16 -17.52
CA GLU A 308 3.77 22.88 -16.46
C GLU A 308 3.46 23.67 -15.18
N GLU A 309 3.06 24.93 -15.32
CA GLU A 309 2.68 25.79 -14.19
C GLU A 309 1.39 25.29 -13.52
N ALA A 310 0.42 24.83 -14.30
CA ALA A 310 -0.83 24.27 -13.78
C ALA A 310 -0.57 22.97 -12.99
N ALA A 311 0.26 22.08 -13.53
CA ALA A 311 0.67 20.84 -12.87
C ALA A 311 1.44 21.12 -11.57
N THR A 312 2.38 22.07 -11.60
CA THR A 312 3.16 22.49 -10.42
C THR A 312 2.25 23.07 -9.33
N SER A 313 1.36 24.00 -9.69
CA SER A 313 0.41 24.59 -8.74
C SER A 313 -0.54 23.56 -8.14
N PHE A 314 -0.97 22.57 -8.93
CA PHE A 314 -1.77 21.45 -8.43
C PHE A 314 -0.98 20.60 -7.43
N GLY A 315 0.26 20.24 -7.76
CA GLY A 315 1.15 19.47 -6.89
C GLY A 315 1.39 20.16 -5.55
N GLU A 316 1.69 21.46 -5.55
CA GLU A 316 1.87 22.25 -4.31
C GLU A 316 0.61 22.26 -3.44
N LYS A 317 -0.57 22.45 -4.06
CA LYS A 317 -1.85 22.44 -3.34
C LYS A 317 -2.19 21.04 -2.81
N PHE A 318 -1.87 19.98 -3.55
CA PHE A 318 -2.07 18.60 -3.12
C PHE A 318 -1.18 18.25 -1.92
N LEU A 319 0.11 18.60 -2.00
CA LEU A 319 1.05 18.39 -0.90
C LEU A 319 0.64 19.18 0.36
N GLY A 320 0.09 20.38 0.18
CA GLY A 320 -0.41 21.23 1.27
C GLY A 320 -1.84 20.94 1.75
N ASP A 321 -2.51 19.89 1.26
CA ASP A 321 -3.92 19.54 1.60
C ASP A 321 -4.93 20.68 1.34
N ASN A 322 -4.64 21.53 0.35
CA ASN A 322 -5.41 22.71 -0.02
C ASN A 322 -6.34 22.48 -1.23
N LEU A 323 -6.42 21.25 -1.73
CA LEU A 323 -7.33 20.89 -2.82
C LEU A 323 -8.71 20.54 -2.29
N LYS A 324 -9.74 20.96 -3.04
CA LYS A 324 -11.11 20.51 -2.80
C LYS A 324 -11.30 19.14 -3.45
N PRO A 325 -11.74 18.10 -2.71
CA PRO A 325 -12.03 16.81 -3.30
C PRO A 325 -13.08 16.93 -4.41
N PHE A 326 -12.84 16.22 -5.51
CA PHE A 326 -13.82 16.03 -6.55
C PHE A 326 -14.67 14.80 -6.21
N TYR A 327 -15.97 14.89 -6.42
CA TYR A 327 -16.92 13.78 -6.25
C TYR A 327 -17.67 13.61 -7.55
N LYS A 328 -17.76 12.36 -8.05
CA LYS A 328 -18.58 12.06 -9.24
C LYS A 328 -20.04 12.40 -8.97
N SER A 329 -20.71 12.94 -9.99
CA SER A 329 -22.14 13.19 -9.97
C SER A 329 -22.69 13.13 -11.38
N ASP A 330 -23.78 12.41 -11.57
CA ASP A 330 -24.53 12.45 -12.81
C ASP A 330 -25.12 13.86 -13.06
N PRO A 331 -25.36 14.21 -14.34
CA PRO A 331 -26.12 15.39 -14.69
C PRO A 331 -27.50 15.33 -14.02
N ILE A 332 -27.86 16.40 -13.31
CA ILE A 332 -29.12 16.44 -12.59
C ILE A 332 -30.28 16.38 -13.60
N PRO A 333 -31.25 15.46 -13.44
CA PRO A 333 -32.38 15.34 -14.36
C PRO A 333 -33.14 16.66 -14.46
N LYS A 334 -33.48 17.13 -15.68
CA LYS A 334 -34.12 18.44 -15.95
C LYS A 334 -35.41 18.73 -15.15
N LYS A 335 -36.08 17.70 -14.59
CA LYS A 335 -37.28 17.83 -13.75
C LYS A 335 -36.98 18.19 -12.28
N TRP A 336 -35.72 18.08 -11.86
CA TRP A 336 -35.26 18.32 -10.50
C TRP A 336 -34.28 19.49 -10.55
N LEU A 337 -34.61 20.62 -9.91
CA LEU A 337 -33.75 21.79 -9.92
C LEU A 337 -32.38 21.41 -9.32
N ALA A 338 -31.30 21.88 -9.98
CA ALA A 338 -29.89 21.55 -9.76
C ALA A 338 -29.34 21.67 -8.33
N THR A 339 -30.17 22.17 -7.41
CA THR A 339 -29.87 22.39 -6.01
C THR A 339 -30.47 21.34 -5.09
N THR A 340 -31.25 20.36 -5.58
CA THR A 340 -32.14 19.59 -4.70
C THR A 340 -31.50 18.33 -4.12
N LEU A 341 -30.70 17.55 -4.86
CA LEU A 341 -30.19 16.26 -4.34
C LEU A 341 -29.09 16.41 -3.27
N MET A 342 -28.03 17.18 -3.54
CA MET A 342 -27.03 17.49 -2.49
C MET A 342 -27.63 18.30 -1.33
N ARG A 343 -28.56 19.23 -1.58
CA ARG A 343 -29.23 19.95 -0.47
C ARG A 343 -30.19 19.05 0.30
N LEU A 344 -30.87 18.08 -0.32
CA LEU A 344 -31.75 17.13 0.38
C LEU A 344 -30.93 16.32 1.39
N TYR A 345 -29.76 15.83 0.98
CA TYR A 345 -28.87 15.12 1.90
C TYR A 345 -28.32 16.05 2.97
N LEU A 346 -28.00 17.31 2.68
CA LEU A 346 -27.46 18.28 3.64
C LEU A 346 -28.50 19.08 4.42
N ASP A 347 -29.80 18.89 4.17
CA ASP A 347 -30.86 19.67 4.82
C ASP A 347 -30.93 19.28 6.30
N GLU A 348 -30.36 20.10 7.17
CA GLU A 348 -30.33 19.84 8.61
C GLU A 348 -31.72 19.80 9.25
N SER A 349 -32.78 20.24 8.55
CA SER A 349 -34.16 20.17 9.05
C SER A 349 -34.84 18.81 8.86
N LYS A 350 -34.20 17.85 8.19
CA LYS A 350 -34.82 16.57 7.82
C LYS A 350 -33.96 15.36 8.14
N ASP A 351 -34.61 14.33 8.65
CA ASP A 351 -34.07 12.98 8.73
C ASP A 351 -34.07 12.37 7.32
N VAL A 352 -32.97 11.75 6.89
CA VAL A 352 -32.84 11.17 5.54
C VAL A 352 -32.39 9.73 5.61
N LEU A 353 -33.17 8.82 5.02
CA LEU A 353 -32.75 7.45 4.76
C LEU A 353 -32.33 7.35 3.29
N LEU A 354 -31.06 7.04 3.07
CA LEU A 354 -30.44 6.95 1.75
C LEU A 354 -30.09 5.50 1.43
N GLU A 355 -30.68 4.97 0.35
CA GLU A 355 -30.21 3.76 -0.30
C GLU A 355 -29.14 4.12 -1.34
N ILE A 356 -27.93 3.59 -1.19
CA ILE A 356 -26.91 3.61 -2.22
C ILE A 356 -26.96 2.28 -2.96
N HIS A 357 -27.26 2.31 -4.25
CA HIS A 357 -27.44 1.13 -5.09
C HIS A 357 -26.52 1.11 -6.31
N ALA A 358 -26.49 -0.02 -7.00
CA ALA A 358 -25.89 -0.18 -8.32
C ALA A 358 -26.94 -0.79 -9.28
N PRO A 359 -27.05 -0.35 -10.55
CA PRO A 359 -28.06 -0.86 -11.48
C PRO A 359 -27.96 -2.37 -11.76
N TRP A 360 -26.74 -2.90 -11.75
CA TRP A 360 -26.43 -4.31 -12.00
C TRP A 360 -26.54 -5.22 -10.76
N CYS A 361 -26.89 -4.67 -9.59
CA CYS A 361 -26.92 -5.40 -8.32
C CYS A 361 -28.28 -6.09 -8.12
N GLY A 362 -28.30 -7.42 -8.15
CA GLY A 362 -29.52 -8.21 -7.94
C GLY A 362 -30.18 -7.98 -6.58
N HIS A 363 -29.39 -7.84 -5.51
CA HIS A 363 -29.91 -7.50 -4.17
C HIS A 363 -30.59 -6.12 -4.12
N CYS A 364 -30.13 -5.18 -4.93
CA CYS A 364 -30.67 -3.83 -5.02
C CYS A 364 -32.01 -3.85 -5.78
N GLN A 365 -32.08 -4.62 -6.86
CA GLN A 365 -33.32 -4.85 -7.60
C GLN A 365 -34.38 -5.55 -6.74
N ALA A 366 -33.97 -6.51 -5.90
CA ALA A 366 -34.86 -7.16 -4.94
C ALA A 366 -35.36 -6.21 -3.82
N LEU A 367 -34.51 -5.27 -3.38
CA LEU A 367 -34.86 -4.26 -2.38
C LEU A 367 -35.78 -3.17 -2.93
N GLU A 368 -35.68 -2.82 -4.21
CA GLU A 368 -36.41 -1.73 -4.84
C GLU A 368 -37.93 -1.71 -4.59
N PRO A 369 -38.70 -2.81 -4.77
CA PRO A 369 -40.13 -2.80 -4.48
C PRO A 369 -40.42 -2.50 -3.00
N ILE A 370 -39.60 -3.01 -2.09
CA ILE A 370 -39.73 -2.83 -0.64
C ILE A 370 -39.44 -1.37 -0.27
N TYR A 371 -38.35 -0.82 -0.79
CA TYR A 371 -37.93 0.57 -0.52
C TYR A 371 -38.93 1.58 -1.10
N ASN A 372 -39.48 1.29 -2.28
CA ASN A 372 -40.57 2.09 -2.87
C ASN A 372 -41.86 2.01 -2.05
N LYS A 373 -42.20 0.84 -1.50
CA LYS A 373 -43.36 0.64 -0.61
C LYS A 373 -43.18 1.45 0.68
N LEU A 374 -42.00 1.41 1.31
CA LEU A 374 -41.63 2.25 2.44
C LEU A 374 -41.83 3.74 2.13
N GLY A 375 -41.28 4.22 1.01
CA GLY A 375 -41.41 5.61 0.57
C GLY A 375 -42.86 6.04 0.31
N LYS A 376 -43.73 5.12 -0.12
CA LYS A 376 -45.18 5.39 -0.25
C LYS A 376 -45.86 5.51 1.11
N HIS A 377 -45.57 4.62 2.07
CA HIS A 377 -46.17 4.65 3.40
C HIS A 377 -45.76 5.87 4.23
N LEU A 378 -44.54 6.36 4.02
CA LEU A 378 -43.99 7.52 4.73
C LEU A 378 -44.19 8.84 3.97
N ARG A 379 -44.88 8.80 2.83
CA ARG A 379 -45.17 9.99 2.04
C ARG A 379 -46.05 10.95 2.86
N GLY A 380 -45.66 12.22 2.89
CA GLY A 380 -46.38 13.27 3.61
C GLY A 380 -45.83 13.58 5.00
N ILE A 381 -44.83 12.84 5.48
CA ILE A 381 -44.06 13.21 6.67
C ILE A 381 -42.99 14.23 6.25
N GLU A 382 -43.21 15.50 6.57
CA GLU A 382 -42.34 16.59 6.10
C GLU A 382 -40.90 16.53 6.64
N SER A 383 -40.73 15.94 7.83
CA SER A 383 -39.46 15.78 8.52
C SER A 383 -38.60 14.62 8.02
N LEU A 384 -39.12 13.77 7.13
CA LEU A 384 -38.47 12.53 6.71
C LEU A 384 -38.35 12.44 5.19
N VAL A 385 -37.17 12.06 4.71
CA VAL A 385 -36.89 11.84 3.30
C VAL A 385 -36.40 10.42 3.09
N ILE A 386 -37.09 9.68 2.20
CA ILE A 386 -36.64 8.38 1.71
C ILE A 386 -36.04 8.61 0.32
N ALA A 387 -34.73 8.40 0.19
CA ALA A 387 -33.97 8.74 -1.00
C ALA A 387 -33.15 7.55 -1.51
N LYS A 388 -32.83 7.60 -2.81
CA LYS A 388 -31.98 6.64 -3.52
C LYS A 388 -30.88 7.39 -4.26
N MET A 389 -29.70 6.79 -4.36
CA MET A 389 -28.58 7.27 -5.15
C MET A 389 -27.88 6.10 -5.83
N ASP A 390 -27.59 6.26 -7.13
CA ASP A 390 -26.72 5.34 -7.84
C ASP A 390 -25.27 5.60 -7.44
N GLY A 391 -24.70 4.72 -6.62
CA GLY A 391 -23.33 4.84 -6.12
C GLY A 391 -22.26 4.49 -7.16
N THR A 392 -22.65 4.09 -8.36
CA THR A 392 -21.72 3.74 -9.44
C THR A 392 -21.30 4.96 -10.25
N THR A 393 -22.18 5.96 -10.30
CA THR A 393 -22.00 7.21 -11.03
C THR A 393 -22.00 8.45 -10.13
N ASN A 394 -22.37 8.29 -8.85
CA ASN A 394 -22.41 9.38 -7.87
C ASN A 394 -21.62 9.02 -6.60
N GLU A 395 -20.85 9.98 -6.08
CA GLU A 395 -20.08 9.84 -4.86
C GLU A 395 -20.52 10.89 -3.82
N HIS A 396 -20.51 10.52 -2.53
CA HIS A 396 -20.81 11.43 -1.44
C HIS A 396 -19.65 11.44 -0.44
N PRO A 397 -19.23 12.60 0.09
CA PRO A 397 -18.08 12.73 1.01
C PRO A 397 -18.13 11.79 2.22
N ARG A 398 -19.35 11.47 2.67
CA ARG A 398 -19.61 10.70 3.90
C ARG A 398 -20.40 9.41 3.70
N ALA A 399 -20.91 9.18 2.50
CA ALA A 399 -21.76 8.04 2.20
C ALA A 399 -20.92 7.09 1.34
N LYS A 400 -19.98 6.40 1.98
CA LYS A 400 -19.03 5.49 1.35
C LYS A 400 -19.55 4.06 1.50
N PRO A 401 -20.12 3.44 0.45
CA PRO A 401 -20.58 2.07 0.53
C PRO A 401 -19.38 1.10 0.44
N ASP A 402 -19.35 0.09 1.31
CA ASP A 402 -18.43 -1.06 1.17
C ASP A 402 -18.99 -2.13 0.21
N GLY A 403 -20.26 -2.00 -0.18
CA GLY A 403 -20.96 -2.90 -1.11
C GLY A 403 -22.36 -2.39 -1.44
N PHE A 404 -23.11 -3.10 -2.27
CA PHE A 404 -24.47 -2.67 -2.66
C PHE A 404 -25.53 -3.74 -2.32
N PRO A 405 -26.73 -3.34 -1.84
CA PRO A 405 -27.10 -1.99 -1.43
C PRO A 405 -26.55 -1.64 -0.03
N THR A 406 -26.15 -0.39 0.17
CA THR A 406 -25.88 0.18 1.51
C THR A 406 -27.00 1.14 1.87
N ILE A 407 -27.57 1.01 3.07
CA ILE A 407 -28.60 1.92 3.58
C ILE A 407 -28.02 2.74 4.72
N LEU A 408 -28.04 4.06 4.56
CA LEU A 408 -27.45 5.02 5.48
C LEU A 408 -28.50 6.01 5.96
N PHE A 409 -28.49 6.29 7.26
CA PHE A 409 -29.39 7.23 7.87
C PHE A 409 -28.66 8.48 8.35
N PHE A 410 -29.14 9.63 7.92
CA PHE A 410 -28.62 10.96 8.26
C PHE A 410 -29.65 11.68 9.15
N PRO A 411 -29.41 11.75 10.46
CA PRO A 411 -30.33 12.40 11.38
C PRO A 411 -30.37 13.92 11.18
N ALA A 412 -31.54 14.53 11.34
CA ALA A 412 -31.71 15.99 11.32
C ALA A 412 -30.80 16.67 12.37
N GLY A 413 -30.23 17.82 12.03
CA GLY A 413 -29.30 18.57 12.89
C GLY A 413 -27.95 17.91 13.16
N ASN A 414 -27.75 16.65 12.74
CA ASN A 414 -26.56 15.86 13.05
C ASN A 414 -25.82 15.34 11.80
N LYS A 415 -25.99 16.03 10.67
CA LYS A 415 -25.41 15.64 9.38
C LYS A 415 -23.91 15.92 9.27
N SER A 416 -23.38 16.63 10.25
CA SER A 416 -21.94 16.83 10.48
C SER A 416 -21.25 15.62 11.14
N PHE A 417 -21.98 14.56 11.48
CA PHE A 417 -21.44 13.29 11.99
C PHE A 417 -21.67 12.13 10.99
N ASP A 418 -21.00 11.00 11.23
CA ASP A 418 -21.08 9.87 10.31
C ASP A 418 -22.49 9.26 10.31
N PRO A 419 -23.00 8.85 9.15
CA PRO A 419 -24.35 8.30 9.06
C PRO A 419 -24.46 6.99 9.83
N ILE A 420 -25.68 6.71 10.28
CA ILE A 420 -26.00 5.44 10.96
C ILE A 420 -26.31 4.40 9.87
N THR A 421 -25.51 3.34 9.81
CA THR A 421 -25.78 2.22 8.90
C THR A 421 -26.95 1.39 9.38
N PHE A 422 -27.83 0.99 8.46
CA PHE A 422 -28.90 0.05 8.73
C PHE A 422 -28.43 -1.39 8.52
N GLU A 423 -28.47 -2.19 9.59
CA GLU A 423 -28.03 -3.59 9.62
C GLU A 423 -29.19 -4.59 9.85
N GLY A 424 -30.44 -4.13 9.74
CA GLY A 424 -31.62 -4.96 9.98
C GLY A 424 -32.09 -5.75 8.75
N ASP A 425 -33.15 -6.53 8.95
CA ASP A 425 -33.86 -7.19 7.84
C ASP A 425 -34.36 -6.16 6.84
N ARG A 426 -34.26 -6.44 5.55
CA ARG A 426 -34.62 -5.50 4.48
C ARG A 426 -36.12 -5.54 4.18
N THR A 427 -36.96 -5.36 5.20
CA THR A 427 -38.43 -5.34 5.12
C THR A 427 -38.99 -3.96 5.47
N VAL A 428 -40.23 -3.66 5.07
CA VAL A 428 -40.84 -2.34 5.35
C VAL A 428 -40.95 -2.11 6.86
N VAL A 429 -41.31 -3.16 7.59
CA VAL A 429 -41.47 -3.13 9.05
C VAL A 429 -40.15 -2.85 9.76
N ALA A 430 -39.07 -3.50 9.35
CA ALA A 430 -37.75 -3.30 9.95
C ALA A 430 -37.21 -1.89 9.67
N PHE A 431 -37.35 -1.38 8.45
CA PHE A 431 -37.02 0.02 8.15
C PHE A 431 -37.83 1.00 8.98
N TYR A 432 -39.14 0.80 9.11
CA TYR A 432 -40.00 1.66 9.93
C TYR A 432 -39.57 1.66 11.40
N LYS A 433 -39.32 0.49 12.00
CA LYS A 433 -38.85 0.36 13.39
C LYS A 433 -37.52 1.07 13.59
N PHE A 434 -36.59 0.91 12.65
CA PHE A 434 -35.31 1.62 12.68
C PHE A 434 -35.51 3.14 12.62
N LEU A 435 -36.34 3.63 11.70
CA LEU A 435 -36.63 5.06 11.58
C LEU A 435 -37.29 5.61 12.85
N LYS A 436 -38.24 4.91 13.47
CA LYS A 436 -38.86 5.34 14.74
C LYS A 436 -37.84 5.44 15.88
N LYS A 437 -36.83 4.56 15.89
CA LYS A 437 -35.78 4.53 16.90
C LYS A 437 -34.74 5.63 16.72
N HIS A 438 -34.38 5.93 15.47
CA HIS A 438 -33.23 6.79 15.15
C HIS A 438 -33.59 8.19 14.63
N ALA A 439 -34.84 8.44 14.23
CA ALA A 439 -35.27 9.76 13.78
C ALA A 439 -35.09 10.82 14.86
N SER A 440 -34.48 11.95 14.48
CA SER A 440 -34.31 13.08 15.39
C SER A 440 -35.61 13.85 15.56
N ILE A 441 -36.50 13.79 14.57
CA ILE A 441 -37.80 14.44 14.59
C ILE A 441 -38.87 13.34 14.68
N PRO A 442 -39.60 13.23 15.81
CA PRO A 442 -40.65 12.23 15.98
C PRO A 442 -41.74 12.35 14.90
N PHE A 443 -42.18 11.22 14.37
CA PHE A 443 -43.24 11.15 13.36
C PHE A 443 -44.23 10.02 13.67
N LYS A 444 -45.42 10.09 13.05
CA LYS A 444 -46.47 9.07 13.14
C LYS A 444 -46.90 8.60 11.76
N LEU A 445 -47.25 7.34 11.65
CA LEU A 445 -47.72 6.73 10.40
C LEU A 445 -49.21 7.07 10.20
N GLN A 446 -49.59 7.53 9.01
CA GLN A 446 -51.01 7.77 8.71
C GLN A 446 -51.68 6.46 8.30
N LYS A 447 -52.76 6.07 8.99
CA LYS A 447 -53.54 4.87 8.65
C LYS A 447 -54.25 5.07 7.31
N PRO A 448 -54.16 4.13 6.35
CA PRO A 448 -54.86 4.26 5.08
C PRO A 448 -56.38 4.34 5.30
N ALA A 449 -57.04 5.29 4.63
CA ALA A 449 -58.50 5.43 4.69
C ALA A 449 -59.17 4.18 4.10
N SER A 450 -60.07 3.54 4.86
CA SER A 450 -60.89 2.43 4.34
C SER A 450 -61.86 2.92 3.27
N PRO A 451 -62.03 2.20 2.13
CA PRO A 451 -63.01 2.58 1.13
C PRO A 451 -64.43 2.27 1.65
N GLU A 452 -65.26 3.29 1.82
CA GLU A 452 -66.70 3.13 2.04
C GLU A 452 -67.34 2.41 0.84
N LYS A 453 -68.01 1.28 1.11
CA LYS A 453 -68.81 0.55 0.12
C LYS A 453 -69.99 1.41 -0.33
N SER A 454 -69.95 1.94 -1.54
CA SER A 454 -71.16 2.37 -2.24
C SER A 454 -71.87 1.12 -2.81
N THR A 455 -73.07 0.86 -2.31
CA THR A 455 -74.00 -0.15 -2.83
C THR A 455 -74.48 0.25 -4.23
N ALA A 456 -74.23 -0.62 -5.20
CA ALA A 456 -74.79 -0.56 -6.55
C ALA A 456 -76.08 -1.39 -6.64
N THR A 457 -77.12 -0.78 -7.23
CA THR A 457 -78.32 -1.40 -7.82
C THR A 457 -78.90 -0.34 -8.76
N ASP A 458 -79.42 -0.59 -9.96
CA ASP A 458 -79.35 -1.69 -10.91
C ASP A 458 -79.85 -1.07 -12.25
N THR A 459 -79.12 -1.35 -13.32
CA THR A 459 -79.45 -1.38 -14.77
C THR A 459 -80.63 -0.57 -15.33
N THR A 460 -80.36 0.28 -16.34
CA THR A 460 -80.90 0.15 -17.71
C THR A 460 -80.17 1.07 -18.70
N VAL A 461 -79.66 0.47 -19.79
CA VAL A 461 -79.04 1.16 -20.94
C VAL A 461 -80.01 1.07 -22.12
N SER A 462 -80.25 2.20 -22.79
CA SER A 462 -80.71 2.23 -24.18
C SER A 462 -79.84 3.21 -24.97
N HIS A 463 -79.31 2.71 -26.07
CA HIS A 463 -78.47 3.35 -27.08
C HIS A 463 -78.98 4.71 -27.58
N GLU A 464 -78.07 5.65 -27.84
CA GLU A 464 -77.93 6.23 -29.18
C GLU A 464 -76.56 6.88 -29.42
N SER A 465 -76.07 6.67 -30.63
CA SER A 465 -74.77 7.07 -31.16
C SER A 465 -74.78 8.50 -31.71
N SER A 466 -73.73 9.28 -31.46
CA SER A 466 -73.28 10.28 -32.44
C SER A 466 -71.78 10.59 -32.32
N SER A 467 -71.14 10.49 -33.48
CA SER A 467 -69.76 10.80 -33.88
C SER A 467 -69.16 12.11 -33.37
N SER A 468 -67.85 12.11 -33.06
CA SER A 468 -66.79 12.71 -33.92
C SER A 468 -65.40 12.70 -33.26
N SER A 469 -64.46 12.05 -33.95
CA SER A 469 -63.00 12.29 -34.06
C SER A 469 -62.24 13.17 -33.05
N ASP A 470 -61.23 12.52 -32.45
CA ASP A 470 -59.82 12.93 -32.35
C ASP A 470 -59.45 14.40 -32.09
N VAL A 471 -58.92 14.67 -30.89
CA VAL A 471 -57.69 15.45 -30.69
C VAL A 471 -56.90 14.81 -29.53
N LYS A 472 -55.68 14.34 -29.84
CA LYS A 472 -54.62 14.05 -28.87
C LYS A 472 -54.09 15.39 -28.36
N ASP A 473 -54.01 15.55 -27.05
CA ASP A 473 -53.07 16.50 -26.43
C ASP A 473 -52.33 15.82 -25.28
N GLU A 474 -51.05 16.18 -25.24
CA GLU A 474 -49.99 15.77 -24.34
C GLU A 474 -50.31 16.07 -22.87
N LEU A 475 -49.75 15.27 -21.95
CA LEU A 475 -48.87 15.71 -20.86
C LEU A 475 -48.40 14.54 -19.97
#